data_AF-A0A949I1Y4-F1
#
_entry.id   AF-A0A949I1Y4-F1
#
_cell.length_a   1.000
_cell.length_b   1.000
_cell.length_c   1.000
_cell.angle_alpha   90.00
_cell.angle_beta   90.00
_cell.angle_gamma   90.00
#
_symmetry.space_group_name_H-M   'P 1'
#
loop_
_entity.id
_entity.type
_entity.pdbx_description
1 polymer ?
#
loop_
_entity_poly.entity_id
_entity_poly.type
_entity_poly.pdbx_seq_one_letter_code
_entity_poly.pdbx_strand_id
1 'polypeptide(L)'
;MLAVAGWLTLAGSATGWAKPLSLESSPSAPGPAPERDIDRINHVIWIIQENHSFDNYFGTFPGADGIPPRACLPERPSGRARAKPFHMPAGQPIIDLEHSWESAHACYDNGRMDGFVWAEGTPYTMGYYDQTDIPNYWKYARAYTLCDQFFSSEMSGSSPNHVYTVAAQSKELNNVGSLDALKRVMDDDDGFSFISIVKRFAGRNLSWAYYVETLPAPPDARQVNA
;
A
#
# COMPACT_ATOMS: atom_id res chain seq x y z
N MET A 1 12.35 9.13 -16.15
CA MET A 1 13.27 10.21 -16.55
C MET A 1 13.27 10.28 -18.08
N LEU A 2 12.92 11.45 -18.63
CA LEU A 2 12.95 11.93 -20.03
C LEU A 2 12.01 11.37 -21.13
N ALA A 3 11.36 12.34 -21.81
CA ALA A 3 10.51 12.28 -22.99
C ALA A 3 11.23 12.92 -24.20
N VAL A 4 10.80 12.61 -25.43
CA VAL A 4 11.14 13.41 -26.64
C VAL A 4 9.92 13.51 -27.56
N ALA A 5 9.65 14.75 -28.00
CA ALA A 5 8.61 15.13 -28.96
C ALA A 5 9.21 15.75 -30.22
N GLY A 6 8.59 15.46 -31.37
CA GLY A 6 8.21 16.42 -32.42
C GLY A 6 9.26 16.97 -33.41
N TRP A 7 8.95 16.87 -34.71
CA TRP A 7 9.45 17.76 -35.77
C TRP A 7 8.32 18.06 -36.78
N LEU A 8 8.11 19.33 -37.13
CA LEU A 8 7.51 19.74 -38.41
C LEU A 8 7.98 21.15 -38.80
N THR A 9 8.34 21.34 -40.07
CA THR A 9 8.76 22.61 -40.69
C THR A 9 7.72 23.15 -41.67
N LEU A 10 7.57 24.48 -41.67
CA LEU A 10 6.90 25.39 -42.61
C LEU A 10 7.62 25.42 -43.99
N ALA A 11 7.17 25.95 -45.13
CA ALA A 11 5.97 26.62 -45.65
C ALA A 11 6.13 26.72 -47.20
N GLY A 12 5.06 27.05 -47.93
CA GLY A 12 5.13 27.44 -49.35
C GLY A 12 3.91 28.27 -49.77
N SER A 13 4.15 29.39 -50.45
CA SER A 13 3.17 30.43 -50.83
C SER A 13 2.83 30.37 -52.32
N ALA A 14 1.59 30.72 -52.73
CA ALA A 14 1.30 31.53 -53.93
C ALA A 14 -0.20 31.82 -54.17
N THR A 15 -0.48 33.10 -54.45
CA THR A 15 -1.51 33.69 -55.37
C THR A 15 -3.00 33.42 -55.18
N GLY A 16 -3.78 34.52 -55.20
CA GLY A 16 -5.17 34.59 -54.76
C GLY A 16 -6.23 34.47 -55.85
N TRP A 17 -7.49 34.51 -55.41
CA TRP A 17 -8.76 34.88 -56.07
C TRP A 17 -9.77 35.26 -54.96
N ALA A 18 -10.78 36.07 -55.31
CA ALA A 18 -11.71 36.72 -54.40
C ALA A 18 -12.28 35.78 -53.30
N LYS A 19 -12.15 36.18 -52.03
CA LYS A 19 -12.83 35.48 -50.92
C LYS A 19 -14.30 35.90 -50.87
N PRO A 20 -15.27 34.96 -50.95
CA PRO A 20 -16.62 35.27 -50.52
C PRO A 20 -16.61 35.64 -49.04
N LEU A 21 -17.49 36.55 -48.63
CA LEU A 21 -17.75 36.86 -47.22
C LEU A 21 -17.98 35.55 -46.47
N SER A 22 -16.98 35.12 -45.70
CA SER A 22 -17.15 34.04 -44.74
C SER A 22 -18.06 34.60 -43.65
N LEU A 23 -19.22 33.98 -43.45
CA LEU A 23 -19.89 34.10 -42.16
C LEU A 23 -18.86 33.58 -41.15
N GLU A 24 -18.27 34.47 -40.37
CA GLU A 24 -17.50 34.08 -39.20
C GLU A 24 -18.48 33.36 -38.27
N SER A 25 -18.40 32.03 -38.25
CA SER A 25 -18.97 31.25 -37.17
C SER A 25 -18.32 31.76 -35.90
N SER A 26 -19.10 32.39 -35.03
CA SER A 26 -18.68 32.75 -33.68
C SER A 26 -17.88 31.59 -33.08
N PRO A 27 -16.70 31.81 -32.47
CA PRO A 27 -16.02 30.75 -31.76
C PRO A 27 -17.01 30.24 -30.70
N SER A 28 -17.41 28.98 -30.84
CA SER A 28 -18.17 28.31 -29.79
C SER A 28 -17.37 28.48 -28.50
N ALA A 29 -18.01 28.98 -27.44
CA ALA A 29 -17.39 29.03 -26.12
C ALA A 29 -16.72 27.67 -25.86
N PRO A 30 -15.50 27.64 -25.30
CA PRO A 30 -14.87 26.37 -24.97
C PRO A 30 -15.87 25.60 -24.12
N GLY A 31 -16.24 24.40 -24.60
CA GLY A 31 -17.08 23.50 -23.84
C GLY A 31 -16.45 23.26 -22.47
N PRO A 32 -17.25 22.88 -21.46
CA PRO A 32 -16.69 22.55 -20.14
C PRO A 32 -15.51 21.59 -20.33
N ALA A 33 -14.41 21.89 -19.64
CA ALA A 33 -13.23 21.04 -19.67
C ALA A 33 -13.66 19.58 -19.41
N PRO A 34 -13.11 18.59 -20.14
CA PRO A 34 -13.46 17.21 -19.90
C PRO A 34 -13.25 16.91 -18.41
N GLU A 35 -14.28 16.34 -17.79
CA GLU A 35 -14.26 15.89 -16.40
C GLU A 35 -13.00 15.05 -16.17
N ARG A 36 -12.21 15.35 -15.13
CA ARG A 36 -11.04 14.54 -14.83
C ARG A 36 -11.56 13.20 -14.30
N ASP A 37 -10.88 12.10 -14.62
CA ASP A 37 -11.33 10.78 -14.17
C ASP A 37 -11.49 10.69 -12.64
N ILE A 38 -10.73 11.50 -11.87
CA ILE A 38 -10.86 11.58 -10.41
C ILE A 38 -12.20 12.16 -9.94
N ASP A 39 -12.82 13.05 -10.73
CA ASP A 39 -14.08 13.71 -10.37
C ASP A 39 -15.26 12.70 -10.43
N ARG A 40 -15.06 11.53 -11.06
CA ARG A 40 -16.05 10.43 -11.11
C ARG A 40 -16.08 9.56 -9.84
N ILE A 41 -15.13 9.74 -8.92
CA ILE A 41 -15.03 8.95 -7.69
C ILE A 41 -15.79 9.67 -6.57
N ASN A 42 -16.97 9.15 -6.22
CA ASN A 42 -17.79 9.68 -5.11
C ASN A 42 -17.47 9.06 -3.75
N HIS A 43 -16.90 7.84 -3.75
CA HIS A 43 -16.64 7.08 -2.52
C HIS A 43 -15.26 6.43 -2.58
N VAL A 44 -14.52 6.56 -1.49
CA VAL A 44 -13.26 5.84 -1.26
C VAL A 44 -13.48 4.96 -0.04
N ILE A 45 -13.31 3.66 -0.22
CA ILE A 45 -13.31 2.67 0.86
C ILE A 45 -11.87 2.19 0.99
N TRP A 46 -11.27 2.46 2.15
CA TRP A 46 -9.93 1.98 2.48
C TRP A 46 -10.05 0.81 3.45
N ILE A 47 -9.64 -0.38 3.01
CA ILE A 47 -9.55 -1.58 3.84
C ILE A 47 -8.08 -1.76 4.24
N ILE A 48 -7.80 -1.70 5.53
CA ILE A 48 -6.45 -1.90 6.09
C ILE A 48 -6.42 -3.31 6.67
N GLN A 49 -5.47 -4.11 6.20
CA GLN A 49 -5.16 -5.42 6.75
C GLN A 49 -3.86 -5.36 7.53
N GLU A 50 -3.59 -6.39 8.32
CA GLU A 50 -2.47 -6.47 9.25
C GLU A 50 -1.50 -7.60 8.87
N ASN A 51 -0.25 -7.45 9.30
CA ASN A 51 0.77 -8.49 9.46
C ASN A 51 1.11 -9.37 8.24
N HIS A 52 1.00 -8.85 7.01
CA HIS A 52 1.43 -9.58 5.80
C HIS A 52 2.29 -8.73 4.86
N SER A 53 3.44 -9.28 4.45
CA SER A 53 4.28 -8.69 3.41
C SER A 53 3.71 -8.97 2.01
N PHE A 54 4.15 -8.18 1.02
CA PHE A 54 3.79 -8.43 -0.38
C PHE A 54 4.18 -9.85 -0.82
N ASP A 55 5.41 -10.26 -0.52
CA ASP A 55 5.91 -11.59 -0.89
C ASP A 55 5.16 -12.73 -0.21
N ASN A 56 4.62 -12.51 0.99
CA ASN A 56 3.81 -13.50 1.66
C ASN A 56 2.48 -13.77 0.94
N TYR A 57 1.82 -12.77 0.35
CA TYR A 57 0.52 -12.96 -0.32
C TYR A 57 0.62 -13.09 -1.85
N PHE A 58 1.53 -12.34 -2.45
CA PHE A 58 1.61 -12.12 -3.90
C PHE A 58 3.01 -12.35 -4.45
N GLY A 59 3.95 -12.84 -3.65
CA GLY A 59 5.32 -13.11 -4.08
C GLY A 59 5.43 -14.08 -5.25
N THR A 60 4.43 -14.94 -5.44
CA THR A 60 4.32 -15.88 -6.58
C THR A 60 3.30 -15.45 -7.63
N PHE A 61 2.71 -14.26 -7.50
CA PHE A 61 1.70 -13.75 -8.43
C PHE A 61 2.32 -13.50 -9.82
N PRO A 62 1.73 -14.00 -10.93
CA PRO A 62 2.32 -13.87 -12.25
C PRO A 62 2.53 -12.42 -12.67
N GLY A 63 3.78 -12.06 -12.96
CA GLY A 63 4.15 -10.73 -13.45
C GLY A 63 4.40 -9.67 -12.37
N ALA A 64 4.25 -10.00 -11.09
CA ALA A 64 4.63 -9.13 -9.99
C ALA A 64 6.16 -9.12 -9.77
N ASP A 65 6.69 -8.01 -9.29
CA ASP A 65 8.03 -7.95 -8.68
C ASP A 65 7.99 -8.56 -7.27
N GLY A 66 7.88 -9.89 -7.22
CA GLY A 66 7.76 -10.68 -6.00
C GLY A 66 9.03 -11.44 -5.64
N ILE A 67 8.85 -12.66 -5.11
CA ILE A 67 9.93 -13.50 -4.60
C ILE A 67 10.96 -13.78 -5.70
N PRO A 68 12.24 -13.41 -5.51
CA PRO A 68 13.28 -13.68 -6.49
C PRO A 68 13.41 -15.20 -6.76
N PRO A 69 13.53 -15.66 -8.02
CA PRO A 69 13.57 -17.09 -8.35
C PRO A 69 14.69 -17.92 -7.69
N ARG A 70 15.71 -17.25 -7.14
CA ARG A 70 16.85 -17.87 -6.45
C ARG A 70 16.97 -17.42 -4.98
N ALA A 71 15.92 -16.83 -4.43
CA ALA A 71 15.89 -16.43 -3.03
C ALA A 71 16.26 -17.62 -2.13
N CYS A 72 17.27 -17.41 -1.31
CA CYS A 72 17.83 -18.41 -0.42
C CYS A 72 18.63 -17.70 0.66
N LEU A 73 18.02 -17.50 1.83
CA LEU A 73 18.56 -16.65 2.89
C LEU A 73 19.33 -17.48 3.93
N PRO A 74 20.38 -16.92 4.54
CA PRO A 74 21.06 -17.55 5.66
C PRO A 74 20.13 -17.69 6.87
N GLU A 75 20.17 -18.85 7.53
CA GLU A 75 19.44 -19.02 8.80
C GLU A 75 20.12 -18.28 9.97
N ARG A 76 21.43 -18.04 9.84
CA ARG A 76 22.25 -17.31 10.82
C ARG A 76 23.31 -16.50 10.08
N PRO A 77 23.73 -15.34 10.61
CA PRO A 77 24.83 -14.56 10.06
C PRO A 77 26.08 -15.42 9.88
N SER A 78 26.67 -15.42 8.68
CA SER A 78 27.84 -16.23 8.31
C SER A 78 27.67 -17.76 8.43
N GLY A 79 26.47 -18.27 8.71
CA GLY A 79 26.18 -19.70 8.78
C GLY A 79 26.19 -20.36 7.40
N ARG A 80 26.25 -21.71 7.36
CA ARG A 80 26.10 -22.49 6.12
C ARG A 80 24.66 -22.88 5.81
N ALA A 81 23.82 -23.02 6.84
CA ALA A 81 22.40 -23.36 6.69
C ALA A 81 21.64 -22.23 6.00
N ARG A 82 20.65 -22.61 5.18
CA ARG A 82 19.93 -21.70 4.29
C ARG A 82 18.47 -22.11 4.21
N ALA A 83 17.57 -21.12 4.27
CA ALA A 83 16.15 -21.31 4.02
C ALA A 83 15.79 -20.80 2.63
N LYS A 84 14.94 -21.56 1.92
CA LYS A 84 14.33 -21.13 0.66
C LYS A 84 12.88 -20.74 0.92
N PRO A 85 12.29 -19.85 0.10
CA PRO A 85 10.85 -19.66 0.11
C PRO A 85 10.11 -20.97 -0.07
N PHE A 86 8.99 -21.14 0.64
CA PHE A 86 8.16 -22.33 0.55
C PHE A 86 6.68 -21.97 0.64
N HIS A 87 5.85 -22.78 0.01
CA HIS A 87 4.40 -22.65 0.14
C HIS A 87 3.99 -22.98 1.58
N MET A 88 3.28 -22.05 2.22
CA MET A 88 2.94 -22.13 3.63
C MET A 88 2.02 -23.33 3.88
N PRO A 89 2.35 -24.23 4.83
CA PRO A 89 1.45 -25.31 5.19
C PRO A 89 0.10 -24.79 5.67
N ALA A 90 -0.99 -25.50 5.34
CA ALA A 90 -2.33 -25.10 5.73
C ALA A 90 -2.45 -24.87 7.26
N GLY A 91 -3.00 -23.72 7.64
CA GLY A 91 -3.16 -23.33 9.04
C GLY A 91 -1.88 -22.87 9.74
N GLN A 92 -0.78 -22.66 9.00
CA GLN A 92 0.44 -22.03 9.49
C GLN A 92 0.58 -20.59 8.97
N PRO A 93 1.35 -19.73 9.66
CA PRO A 93 1.90 -19.97 10.99
C PRO A 93 0.80 -19.88 12.05
N ILE A 94 0.90 -20.67 13.13
CA ILE A 94 0.00 -20.54 14.31
C ILE A 94 0.44 -19.37 15.21
N ILE A 95 1.61 -18.81 14.93
CA ILE A 95 2.20 -17.68 15.64
C ILE A 95 2.15 -16.45 14.76
N ASP A 96 1.98 -15.28 15.38
CA ASP A 96 2.32 -14.03 14.74
C ASP A 96 3.86 -13.90 14.66
N LEU A 97 4.34 -13.37 13.54
CA LEU A 97 5.77 -13.16 13.32
C LEU A 97 6.17 -11.82 13.94
N GLU A 98 7.44 -11.67 14.25
CA GLU A 98 7.94 -10.44 14.85
C GLU A 98 7.87 -9.30 13.83
N HIS A 99 7.44 -8.13 14.30
CA HIS A 99 7.18 -6.97 13.43
C HIS A 99 7.50 -5.65 14.16
N SER A 100 8.32 -5.71 15.20
CA SER A 100 8.92 -4.55 15.85
C SER A 100 9.90 -3.82 14.93
N TRP A 101 10.21 -2.57 15.30
CA TRP A 101 11.27 -1.77 14.70
C TRP A 101 12.60 -2.53 14.67
N GLU A 102 12.97 -3.14 15.80
CA GLU A 102 14.23 -3.86 15.95
C GLU A 102 14.33 -5.05 14.98
N SER A 103 13.27 -5.88 14.88
CA SER A 103 13.26 -7.00 13.95
C SER A 103 13.24 -6.54 12.49
N ALA A 104 12.40 -5.57 12.15
CA ALA A 104 12.32 -5.04 10.78
C ALA A 104 13.69 -4.53 10.28
N HIS A 105 14.42 -3.80 11.13
CA HIS A 105 15.77 -3.34 10.80
C HIS A 105 16.82 -4.46 10.76
N ALA A 106 16.69 -5.47 11.62
CA ALA A 106 17.55 -6.65 11.57
C ALA A 106 17.30 -7.49 10.30
N CYS A 107 16.05 -7.67 9.89
CA CYS A 107 15.66 -8.31 8.62
C CYS A 107 16.23 -7.57 7.41
N TYR A 108 16.11 -6.24 7.40
CA TYR A 108 16.59 -5.37 6.33
C TYR A 108 18.12 -5.43 6.14
N ASP A 109 18.87 -5.61 7.24
CA ASP A 109 20.35 -5.66 7.28
C ASP A 109 21.02 -4.63 6.36
N ASN A 110 20.73 -3.35 6.59
CA ASN A 110 21.30 -2.23 5.82
C ASN A 110 21.13 -2.36 4.29
N GLY A 111 20.02 -2.95 3.84
CA GLY A 111 19.68 -3.16 2.44
C GLY A 111 20.22 -4.46 1.84
N ARG A 112 20.86 -5.31 2.65
CA ARG A 112 21.30 -6.65 2.21
C ARG A 112 20.15 -7.64 2.11
N MET A 113 19.07 -7.41 2.86
CA MET A 113 17.84 -8.21 2.82
C MET A 113 18.07 -9.72 3.10
N ASP A 114 19.07 -10.05 3.90
CA ASP A 114 19.45 -11.43 4.24
C ASP A 114 19.30 -11.76 5.74
N GLY A 115 18.73 -10.87 6.54
CA GLY A 115 18.58 -11.02 7.99
C GLY A 115 17.31 -11.74 8.46
N PHE A 116 16.32 -11.94 7.58
CA PHE A 116 14.96 -12.36 7.93
C PHE A 116 14.87 -13.58 8.85
N VAL A 117 15.45 -14.71 8.43
CA VAL A 117 15.33 -15.98 9.18
C VAL A 117 16.00 -15.90 10.55
N TRP A 118 17.08 -15.12 10.63
CA TRP A 118 17.82 -14.94 11.88
C TRP A 118 17.06 -14.03 12.85
N ALA A 119 16.57 -12.89 12.36
CA ALA A 119 15.85 -11.90 13.16
C ALA A 119 14.54 -12.46 13.71
N GLU A 120 13.78 -13.16 12.86
CA GLU A 120 12.51 -13.81 13.23
C GLU A 120 12.73 -15.08 14.07
N GLY A 121 13.91 -15.69 14.00
CA GLY A 121 14.21 -16.95 14.70
C GLY A 121 13.43 -18.16 14.17
N THR A 122 12.75 -18.04 13.03
CA THR A 122 11.91 -19.09 12.44
C THR A 122 11.96 -19.04 10.90
N PRO A 123 11.92 -20.20 10.21
CA PRO A 123 11.82 -20.22 8.76
C PRO A 123 10.46 -19.73 8.23
N TYR A 124 9.42 -19.58 9.07
CA TYR A 124 8.08 -19.14 8.61
C TYR A 124 8.07 -17.77 7.94
N THR A 125 9.06 -16.90 8.21
CA THR A 125 9.26 -15.64 7.48
C THR A 125 9.49 -15.84 5.97
N MET A 126 9.95 -17.02 5.56
CA MET A 126 10.15 -17.40 4.15
C MET A 126 8.90 -18.02 3.52
N GLY A 127 7.81 -18.20 4.29
CA GLY A 127 6.61 -18.85 3.78
C GLY A 127 5.74 -17.88 2.98
N TYR A 128 5.16 -18.38 1.88
CA TYR A 128 4.23 -17.63 1.04
C TYR A 128 2.92 -18.40 0.86
N TYR A 129 1.83 -17.66 0.66
CA TYR A 129 0.55 -18.15 0.20
C TYR A 129 0.43 -17.97 -1.32
N ASP A 130 -0.46 -18.74 -1.92
CA ASP A 130 -0.84 -18.56 -3.32
C ASP A 130 -2.36 -18.52 -3.50
N GLN A 131 -2.81 -18.59 -4.76
CA GLN A 131 -4.23 -18.58 -5.09
C GLN A 131 -5.05 -19.67 -4.38
N THR A 132 -4.43 -20.80 -4.03
CA THR A 132 -5.11 -21.92 -3.38
C THR A 132 -5.46 -21.61 -1.92
N ASP A 133 -4.69 -20.75 -1.27
CA ASP A 133 -4.92 -20.35 0.14
C ASP A 133 -5.79 -19.09 0.24
N ILE A 134 -5.52 -18.10 -0.61
CA ILE A 134 -6.16 -16.77 -0.58
C ILE A 134 -6.83 -16.41 -1.92
N PRO A 135 -7.80 -17.23 -2.41
CA PRO A 135 -8.34 -17.12 -3.77
C PRO A 135 -9.03 -15.77 -4.05
N ASN A 136 -9.63 -15.15 -3.03
CA ASN A 136 -10.32 -13.86 -3.19
C ASN A 136 -9.33 -12.72 -3.46
N TYR A 137 -8.21 -12.68 -2.74
CA TYR A 137 -7.16 -11.68 -2.94
C TYR A 137 -6.53 -11.79 -4.33
N TRP A 138 -6.19 -13.01 -4.75
CA TRP A 138 -5.67 -13.25 -6.11
C TRP A 138 -6.69 -12.94 -7.21
N LYS A 139 -7.99 -13.12 -6.94
CA LYS A 139 -9.04 -12.69 -7.86
C LYS A 139 -9.10 -11.17 -7.99
N TYR A 140 -8.99 -10.42 -6.90
CA TYR A 140 -8.93 -8.95 -6.94
C TYR A 140 -7.68 -8.47 -7.67
N ALA A 141 -6.51 -9.02 -7.36
CA ALA A 141 -5.25 -8.67 -8.01
C ALA A 141 -5.25 -8.90 -9.53
N ARG A 142 -5.98 -9.90 -10.03
CA ARG A 142 -6.17 -10.10 -11.49
C ARG A 142 -7.18 -9.17 -12.13
N ALA A 143 -8.21 -8.79 -11.39
CA ALA A 143 -9.31 -7.97 -11.90
C ALA A 143 -9.00 -6.47 -11.85
N TYR A 144 -8.09 -6.06 -10.97
CA TYR A 144 -7.78 -4.68 -10.66
C TYR A 144 -6.27 -4.45 -10.62
N THR A 145 -5.86 -3.27 -10.16
CA THR A 145 -4.44 -2.92 -10.02
C THR A 145 -3.87 -3.54 -8.75
N LEU A 146 -2.78 -4.28 -8.91
CA LEU A 146 -1.90 -4.70 -7.83
C LEU A 146 -0.66 -3.78 -7.83
N CYS A 147 -0.37 -3.13 -6.70
CA CYS A 147 0.82 -2.30 -6.54
C CYS A 147 1.92 -3.14 -5.88
N ASP A 148 2.90 -3.60 -6.67
CA ASP A 148 4.05 -4.41 -6.22
C ASP A 148 5.26 -3.58 -5.74
N GLN A 149 5.11 -2.26 -5.72
CA GLN A 149 6.08 -1.29 -5.22
C GLN A 149 5.40 -0.34 -4.21
N PHE A 150 4.60 -0.90 -3.30
CA PHE A 150 3.90 -0.20 -2.24
C PHE A 150 4.44 -0.63 -0.88
N PHE A 151 5.04 0.30 -0.14
CA PHE A 151 5.79 0.02 1.09
C PHE A 151 5.08 0.59 2.31
N SER A 152 5.33 -0.02 3.48
CA SER A 152 4.95 0.60 4.75
C SER A 152 5.62 1.97 4.88
N SER A 153 4.96 2.89 5.58
CA SER A 153 5.53 4.23 5.79
C SER A 153 6.69 4.21 6.77
N GLU A 154 6.67 3.25 7.70
CA GLU A 154 7.72 3.04 8.70
C GLU A 154 8.06 1.54 8.80
N MET A 155 9.34 1.20 8.98
CA MET A 155 9.81 -0.16 9.27
C MET A 155 9.58 -0.48 10.75
N SER A 156 8.30 -0.56 11.14
CA SER A 156 7.84 -0.73 12.52
C SER A 156 6.50 -1.46 12.54
N GLY A 157 5.94 -1.65 13.73
CA GLY A 157 4.68 -2.36 13.94
C GLY A 157 3.45 -1.59 13.47
N SER A 158 2.28 -2.06 13.90
CA SER A 158 0.98 -1.59 13.41
C SER A 158 0.67 -0.15 13.84
N SER A 159 0.89 0.21 15.11
CA SER A 159 0.44 1.51 15.62
C SER A 159 1.01 2.71 14.85
N PRO A 160 2.32 2.79 14.56
CA PRO A 160 2.87 3.92 13.81
C PRO A 160 2.35 3.97 12.38
N ASN A 161 2.29 2.82 11.69
CA ASN A 161 1.80 2.72 10.32
C ASN A 161 0.31 3.07 10.21
N HIS A 162 -0.51 2.71 11.21
CA HIS A 162 -1.92 3.12 11.28
C HIS A 162 -2.06 4.64 11.38
N VAL A 163 -1.23 5.30 12.20
CA VAL A 163 -1.23 6.78 12.27
C VAL A 163 -0.79 7.39 10.93
N TYR A 164 0.21 6.80 10.25
CA TYR A 164 0.62 7.24 8.90
C TYR A 164 -0.53 7.20 7.90
N THR A 165 -1.42 6.20 7.94
CA THR A 165 -2.54 6.11 6.99
C THR A 165 -3.46 7.34 7.02
N VAL A 166 -3.63 7.95 8.20
CA VAL A 166 -4.54 9.09 8.40
C VAL A 166 -3.83 10.43 8.53
N ALA A 167 -2.52 10.45 8.77
CA ALA A 167 -1.80 11.69 9.08
C ALA A 167 -0.47 11.89 8.34
N ALA A 168 -0.01 10.91 7.56
CA ALA A 168 1.28 10.93 6.87
C ALA A 168 2.49 11.19 7.80
N GLN A 169 2.35 10.89 9.09
CA GLN A 169 3.40 10.91 10.11
C GLN A 169 2.98 10.04 11.30
N SER A 170 3.93 9.59 12.12
CA SER A 170 3.67 8.87 13.39
C SER A 170 4.07 9.65 14.64
N LYS A 171 4.76 10.81 14.51
CA LYS A 171 5.41 11.54 15.64
C LYS A 171 6.36 10.64 16.46
N GLU A 172 7.08 9.76 15.77
CA GLU A 172 8.03 8.80 16.41
C GLU A 172 7.33 7.88 17.42
N LEU A 173 6.05 7.59 17.20
CA LEU A 173 5.28 6.65 17.99
C LEU A 173 5.94 5.27 17.92
N ASN A 174 6.12 4.63 19.08
CA ASN A 174 6.44 3.19 19.16
C ASN A 174 5.14 2.37 19.12
N ASN A 175 5.25 1.07 18.82
CA ASN A 175 4.08 0.21 18.81
C ASN A 175 3.40 0.17 20.21
N VAL A 176 2.09 0.36 20.24
CA VAL A 176 1.28 0.34 21.47
C VAL A 176 0.21 -0.74 21.38
N GLY A 177 0.03 -1.51 22.46
CA GLY A 177 -0.88 -2.66 22.45
C GLY A 177 -2.37 -2.34 22.65
N SER A 178 -2.76 -1.06 22.75
CA SER A 178 -4.17 -0.69 22.91
C SER A 178 -4.48 0.74 22.50
N LEU A 179 -5.75 0.99 22.16
CA LEU A 179 -6.26 2.32 21.87
C LEU A 179 -6.09 3.28 23.07
N ASP A 180 -6.24 2.78 24.30
CA ASP A 180 -6.04 3.59 25.50
C ASP A 180 -4.57 3.98 25.70
N ALA A 181 -3.63 3.08 25.36
CA ALA A 181 -2.21 3.42 25.35
C ALA A 181 -1.91 4.45 24.26
N LEU A 182 -2.49 4.30 23.07
CA LEU A 182 -2.36 5.27 21.99
C LEU A 182 -2.85 6.66 22.41
N LYS A 183 -4.05 6.77 23.00
CA LYS A 183 -4.60 8.05 23.48
C LYS A 183 -3.68 8.75 24.48
N ARG A 184 -3.12 7.99 25.42
CA ARG A 184 -2.18 8.52 26.42
C ARG A 184 -0.87 9.00 25.80
N VAL A 185 -0.31 8.26 24.85
CA VAL A 185 0.97 8.61 24.21
C VAL A 185 0.79 9.80 23.26
N MET A 186 -0.35 9.87 22.56
CA MET A 186 -0.62 10.91 21.59
C MET A 186 -1.19 12.19 22.20
N ASP A 187 -1.55 12.16 23.49
CA ASP A 187 -2.22 13.25 24.23
C ASP A 187 -3.51 13.69 23.49
N ASP A 188 -4.31 12.68 23.12
CA ASP A 188 -5.38 12.74 22.12
C ASP A 188 -6.77 12.80 22.78
N ASP A 189 -6.99 13.80 23.63
CA ASP A 189 -8.33 14.04 24.19
C ASP A 189 -9.29 14.66 23.15
N ASP A 190 -8.77 15.20 22.03
CA ASP A 190 -9.53 15.87 20.95
C ASP A 190 -9.10 15.53 19.50
N GLY A 191 -8.23 14.54 19.30
CA GLY A 191 -7.58 14.20 18.05
C GLY A 191 -6.04 14.25 18.15
N PHE A 192 -5.34 13.72 17.15
CA PHE A 192 -3.88 13.87 17.05
C PHE A 192 -3.43 15.34 17.19
N SER A 193 -2.35 15.63 17.93
CA SER A 193 -1.77 16.98 18.02
C SER A 193 -1.30 17.59 16.67
N PHE A 194 -1.25 16.78 15.60
CA PHE A 194 -0.92 17.19 14.24
C PHE A 194 -2.10 17.04 13.26
N ILE A 195 -1.92 17.52 12.04
CA ILE A 195 -2.94 17.47 10.99
C ILE A 195 -3.14 16.02 10.53
N SER A 196 -4.39 15.54 10.56
CA SER A 196 -4.84 14.31 9.92
C SER A 196 -5.82 14.60 8.78
N ILE A 197 -6.07 13.61 7.91
CA ILE A 197 -7.09 13.67 6.87
C ILE A 197 -8.48 13.91 7.47
N VAL A 198 -8.76 13.36 8.64
CA VAL A 198 -10.00 13.59 9.38
C VAL A 198 -10.13 15.05 9.81
N LYS A 199 -9.06 15.66 10.35
CA LYS A 199 -9.04 17.11 10.64
C LYS A 199 -9.19 17.95 9.37
N ARG A 200 -8.73 17.47 8.21
CA ARG A 200 -8.96 18.11 6.91
C ARG A 200 -10.41 17.98 6.44
N PHE A 201 -11.18 16.98 6.87
CA PHE A 201 -12.60 16.91 6.52
C PHE A 201 -13.46 17.90 7.29
N ALA A 202 -12.99 18.37 8.45
CA ALA A 202 -13.70 19.38 9.25
C ALA A 202 -14.02 20.65 8.44
N GLY A 203 -15.27 21.10 8.52
CA GLY A 203 -15.77 22.28 7.80
C GLY A 203 -15.97 22.08 6.29
N ARG A 204 -15.81 20.86 5.76
CA ARG A 204 -16.10 20.51 4.37
C ARG A 204 -17.38 19.67 4.30
N ASN A 205 -18.09 19.73 3.16
CA ASN A 205 -19.26 18.89 2.90
C ASN A 205 -18.85 17.47 2.47
N LEU A 206 -18.11 16.77 3.33
CA LEU A 206 -17.63 15.40 3.12
C LEU A 206 -18.14 14.51 4.25
N SER A 207 -18.78 13.39 3.90
CA SER A 207 -19.11 12.34 4.86
C SER A 207 -17.95 11.38 5.01
N TRP A 208 -17.69 10.93 6.23
CA TRP A 208 -16.68 9.92 6.52
C TRP A 208 -17.09 9.10 7.75
N ALA A 209 -16.56 7.89 7.81
CA ALA A 209 -16.71 7.00 8.96
C ALA A 209 -15.47 6.10 9.05
N TYR A 210 -15.14 5.68 10.28
CA TYR A 210 -14.10 4.69 10.55
C TYR A 210 -14.77 3.47 11.16
N TYR A 211 -14.70 2.34 10.46
CA TYR A 211 -15.27 1.09 10.92
C TYR A 211 -14.15 0.20 11.43
N VAL A 212 -14.27 -0.20 12.69
CA VAL A 212 -13.37 -1.16 13.34
C VAL A 212 -14.23 -2.27 13.93
N GLU A 213 -13.80 -3.52 13.79
CA GLU A 213 -14.44 -4.61 14.48
C GLU A 213 -14.19 -4.46 15.99
N THR A 214 -15.24 -4.28 16.76
CA THR A 214 -15.17 -4.24 18.22
C THR A 214 -15.60 -5.58 18.78
N LEU A 215 -14.72 -6.26 19.51
CA LEU A 215 -15.07 -7.46 20.27
C LEU A 215 -16.22 -7.19 21.27
N PRO A 216 -17.06 -8.19 21.56
CA PRO A 216 -16.92 -9.59 21.17
C PRO A 216 -17.39 -9.85 19.74
N ALA A 217 -16.61 -10.68 19.04
CA ALA A 217 -16.96 -11.19 17.72
C ALA A 217 -18.28 -12.00 17.79
N PRO A 218 -19.02 -12.11 16.67
CA PRO A 218 -20.14 -13.06 16.56
C PRO A 218 -19.71 -14.48 16.96
N PRO A 219 -20.61 -15.30 17.54
CA PRO A 219 -20.29 -16.64 18.07
C PRO A 219 -19.65 -17.63 17.05
N ASP A 220 -19.73 -17.32 15.76
CA ASP A 220 -19.27 -18.14 14.64
C ASP A 220 -18.01 -17.61 13.93
N ALA A 221 -17.46 -16.47 14.38
CA ALA A 221 -16.21 -15.95 13.84
C ALA A 221 -15.02 -16.81 14.30
N ARG A 222 -14.36 -17.50 13.36
CA ARG A 222 -13.06 -18.15 13.63
C ARG A 222 -12.02 -17.05 13.86
N GLN A 223 -11.49 -17.00 15.09
CA GLN A 223 -10.37 -16.13 15.44
C GLN A 223 -9.19 -16.39 14.52
N VAL A 224 -8.80 -15.38 13.77
CA VAL A 224 -7.42 -15.17 13.32
C VAL A 224 -6.95 -13.97 14.12
N ASN A 225 -6.12 -14.25 15.13
CA ASN A 225 -5.56 -13.22 16.00
C ASN A 225 -4.57 -12.39 15.18
N ALA A 226 -4.70 -11.06 15.26
CA ALA A 226 -3.58 -10.15 15.07
C ALA A 226 -2.69 -10.21 16.31
#